data_AF-A0A962PEZ3-F1
#
_entry.id   AF-A0A962PEZ3-F1
#
_cell.length_a   1.000
_cell.length_b   1.000
_cell.length_c   1.000
_cell.angle_alpha   90.00
_cell.angle_beta   90.00
_cell.angle_gamma   90.00
#
_symmetry.space_group_name_H-M   'P 1'
#
loop_
_entity.id
_entity.type
_entity.pdbx_description
1 polymer ?
#
loop_
_entity_poly.entity_id
_entity_poly.type
_entity_poly.pdbx_seq_one_letter_code
_entity_poly.pdbx_strand_id
1 'polypeptide(L)'
;MRYIIQYTLPYEHRVMVGIEAESREAAIAKAGELFDQGDIWQDSADVPLLYDDFEEQGDAGVPLEFTVEDEVSGDWPEPDASVTAIRRRDAAFQTVCLLIEAYRRGEERGGSIDWEDLDQAYRVALEASKEAVHRNCAELRKRCVRLAIVIEGGLVQAVVSNQPDVAPSVAVIDYDTDGFEAEDLCHITQSDGSKAKVLVVEHCVETAAIDLDEVFQEAES
;
A
#
# COMPACT_ATOMS: atom_id res chain seq x y z
N MET A 1 -15.46 -31.54 -11.41
CA MET A 1 -14.44 -30.68 -12.01
C MET A 1 -14.86 -29.24 -11.85
N ARG A 2 -13.95 -28.37 -11.42
CA ARG A 2 -14.14 -26.93 -11.34
C ARG A 2 -13.06 -26.28 -12.21
N TYR A 3 -13.30 -25.08 -12.71
CA TYR A 3 -12.39 -24.41 -13.64
C TYR A 3 -12.03 -23.02 -13.12
N ILE A 4 -10.76 -22.64 -13.20
CA ILE A 4 -10.31 -21.26 -13.00
C ILE A 4 -10.40 -20.59 -14.38
N ILE A 5 -11.17 -19.50 -14.45
CA ILE A 5 -11.42 -18.76 -15.69
C ILE A 5 -10.71 -17.42 -15.59
N GLN A 6 -10.01 -17.05 -16.65
CA GLN A 6 -9.31 -15.77 -16.78
C GLN A 6 -9.85 -14.99 -17.97
N TYR A 7 -9.78 -13.68 -17.86
CA TYR A 7 -9.80 -12.73 -18.98
C TYR A 7 -8.84 -11.59 -18.64
N THR A 8 -8.40 -10.84 -19.65
CA THR A 8 -7.50 -9.70 -19.48
C THR A 8 -8.07 -8.51 -20.25
N LEU A 9 -7.95 -7.32 -19.66
CA LEU A 9 -8.33 -6.06 -20.28
C LEU A 9 -7.13 -5.09 -20.26
N PRO A 10 -6.86 -4.37 -21.36
CA PRO A 10 -5.84 -3.34 -21.40
C PRO A 10 -6.38 -2.05 -20.76
N TYR A 11 -5.93 -1.75 -19.56
CA TYR A 11 -6.24 -0.50 -18.88
C TYR A 11 -5.07 0.49 -19.00
N GLU A 12 -5.39 1.75 -19.26
CA GLU A 12 -4.50 2.89 -19.07
C GLU A 12 -4.80 3.53 -17.71
N HIS A 13 -3.79 3.68 -16.86
CA HIS A 13 -3.92 4.46 -15.63
C HIS A 13 -3.84 5.95 -15.96
N ARG A 14 -4.95 6.67 -15.79
CA ARG A 14 -5.03 8.09 -16.10
C ARG A 14 -5.17 8.90 -14.82
N VAL A 15 -4.21 9.80 -14.62
CA VAL A 15 -4.16 10.69 -13.45
C VAL A 15 -4.16 12.15 -13.91
N MET A 16 -4.95 13.00 -13.24
CA MET A 16 -4.95 14.45 -13.45
C MET A 16 -4.85 15.15 -12.10
N VAL A 17 -3.92 16.10 -12.00
CA VAL A 17 -3.68 16.91 -10.79
C VAL A 17 -3.80 18.40 -11.09
N GLY A 18 -4.21 19.18 -10.08
CA GLY A 18 -4.18 20.63 -10.15
C GLY A 18 -2.76 21.14 -9.86
N ILE A 19 -2.22 21.97 -10.74
CA ILE A 19 -0.92 22.64 -10.52
C ILE A 19 -1.07 24.13 -10.79
N GLU A 20 -0.86 24.94 -9.76
CA GLU A 20 -0.69 26.38 -9.91
C GLU A 20 0.79 26.69 -10.18
N ALA A 21 1.05 27.41 -11.28
CA ALA A 21 2.37 27.86 -11.70
C ALA A 21 2.27 29.08 -12.62
N GLU A 22 3.38 29.82 -12.77
CA GLU A 22 3.44 31.05 -13.56
C GLU A 22 3.42 30.80 -15.09
N SER A 23 3.69 29.56 -15.52
CA SER A 23 3.69 29.16 -16.93
C SER A 23 3.36 27.68 -17.10
N ARG A 24 3.06 27.26 -18.34
CA ARG A 24 2.81 25.86 -18.67
C ARG A 24 4.04 24.99 -18.41
N GLU A 25 5.21 25.48 -18.80
CA GLU A 25 6.47 24.77 -18.63
C GLU A 25 6.80 24.62 -17.13
N ALA A 26 6.54 25.66 -16.33
CA ALA A 26 6.69 25.59 -14.87
C ALA A 26 5.70 24.60 -14.24
N ALA A 27 4.46 24.53 -14.73
CA ALA A 27 3.48 23.55 -14.26
C ALA A 27 3.91 22.10 -14.56
N ILE A 28 4.44 21.85 -15.75
CA ILE A 28 4.95 20.52 -16.14
C ILE A 28 6.17 20.15 -15.31
N ALA A 29 7.11 21.09 -15.12
CA ALA A 29 8.30 20.86 -14.30
C ALA A 29 7.92 20.55 -12.84
N LYS A 30 7.01 21.33 -12.25
CA LYS A 30 6.50 21.12 -10.90
C LYS A 30 5.77 19.77 -10.76
N ALA A 31 4.97 19.38 -11.76
CA ALA A 31 4.36 18.05 -11.76
C ALA A 31 5.40 16.92 -11.81
N GLY A 32 6.45 17.05 -12.64
CA GLY A 32 7.54 16.09 -12.69
C GLY A 32 8.29 15.97 -11.37
N GLU A 33 8.64 17.09 -10.76
CA GLU A 33 9.29 17.15 -9.45
C GLU A 33 8.45 16.46 -8.36
N LEU A 34 7.15 16.78 -8.28
CA LEU A 34 6.25 16.13 -7.31
C LEU A 34 6.06 14.64 -7.57
N PHE A 35 6.14 14.20 -8.84
CA PHE A 35 6.10 12.78 -9.18
C PHE A 35 7.36 12.06 -8.67
N ASP A 36 8.54 12.64 -8.93
CA ASP A 36 9.82 12.08 -8.50
C ASP A 36 9.96 12.06 -6.96
N GLN A 37 9.36 13.04 -6.28
CA GLN A 37 9.29 13.11 -4.80
C GLN A 37 8.25 12.15 -4.20
N GLY A 38 7.29 11.68 -5.01
CA GLY A 38 6.22 10.81 -4.55
C GLY A 38 5.05 11.51 -3.87
N ASP A 39 4.89 12.82 -4.12
CA ASP A 39 3.89 13.67 -3.47
C ASP A 39 2.71 14.01 -4.38
N ILE A 40 2.83 13.77 -5.69
CA ILE A 40 1.82 14.15 -6.69
C ILE A 40 0.44 13.49 -6.47
N TRP A 41 0.36 12.37 -5.75
CA TRP A 41 -0.88 11.61 -5.47
C TRP A 41 -1.47 11.84 -4.08
N GLN A 42 -0.94 12.77 -3.28
CA GLN A 42 -1.36 12.96 -1.88
C GLN A 42 -2.69 13.71 -1.68
N ASP A 43 -3.34 14.15 -2.76
CA ASP A 43 -4.57 14.97 -2.75
C ASP A 43 -4.50 16.14 -1.75
N SER A 44 -3.49 16.99 -1.93
CA SER A 44 -3.26 18.14 -1.06
C SER A 44 -4.06 19.36 -1.53
N ALA A 45 -4.24 20.36 -0.65
CA ALA A 45 -4.92 21.60 -1.03
C ALA A 45 -4.19 22.36 -2.17
N ASP A 46 -2.86 22.28 -2.21
CA ASP A 46 -2.02 22.97 -3.19
C ASP A 46 -1.85 22.16 -4.49
N VAL A 47 -2.01 20.84 -4.41
CA VAL A 47 -1.95 19.89 -5.53
C VAL A 47 -3.12 18.92 -5.41
N PRO A 48 -4.34 19.36 -5.75
CA PRO A 48 -5.52 18.51 -5.62
C PRO A 48 -5.52 17.41 -6.68
N LEU A 49 -5.92 16.20 -6.28
CA LEU A 49 -6.11 15.09 -7.20
C LEU A 49 -7.47 15.26 -7.89
N LEU A 50 -7.43 15.59 -9.19
CA LEU A 50 -8.64 15.91 -9.97
C LEU A 50 -9.25 14.67 -10.63
N TYR A 51 -8.41 13.68 -10.94
CA TYR A 51 -8.83 12.41 -11.52
C TYR A 51 -7.75 11.36 -11.27
N ASP A 52 -8.17 10.17 -10.89
CA ASP A 52 -7.32 9.00 -10.72
C ASP A 52 -8.18 7.77 -10.97
N ASP A 53 -8.07 7.21 -12.17
CA ASP A 53 -8.83 6.03 -12.54
C ASP A 53 -8.12 5.24 -13.64
N PHE A 54 -8.55 4.01 -13.83
CA PHE A 54 -8.14 3.17 -14.95
C PHE A 54 -9.20 3.25 -16.05
N GLU A 55 -8.79 3.69 -17.24
CA GLU A 55 -9.64 3.70 -18.43
C GLU A 55 -9.31 2.49 -19.31
N GLU A 56 -10.30 1.68 -19.68
CA GLU A 56 -10.11 0.59 -20.64
C GLU A 56 -9.79 1.20 -22.01
N GLN A 57 -8.60 0.94 -22.52
CA GLN A 57 -8.11 1.50 -23.79
C GLN A 57 -7.40 0.43 -24.60
N GLY A 58 -7.78 0.30 -25.88
CA GLY A 58 -7.09 -0.55 -26.86
C GLY A 58 -7.96 -1.62 -27.50
N ASP A 59 -9.04 -2.04 -26.85
CA ASP A 59 -9.94 -3.10 -27.33
C ASP A 59 -11.43 -2.75 -27.24
N ALA A 60 -11.76 -1.46 -27.02
CA ALA A 60 -13.14 -0.99 -27.01
C ALA A 60 -13.91 -1.44 -28.26
N GLY A 61 -14.90 -2.33 -28.06
CA GLY A 61 -15.73 -2.93 -29.12
C GLY A 61 -15.30 -4.34 -29.56
N VAL A 62 -14.21 -4.88 -29.04
CA VAL A 62 -13.84 -6.30 -29.16
C VAL A 62 -14.60 -7.09 -28.10
N PRO A 63 -15.22 -8.24 -28.45
CA PRO A 63 -15.84 -9.10 -27.45
C PRO A 63 -14.82 -9.65 -26.45
N LEU A 64 -15.14 -9.59 -25.16
CA LEU A 64 -14.31 -10.16 -24.11
C LEU A 64 -14.14 -11.67 -24.28
N GLU A 65 -12.89 -12.15 -24.31
CA GLU A 65 -12.56 -13.56 -24.43
C GLU A 65 -12.19 -14.16 -23.07
N PHE A 66 -12.75 -15.33 -22.78
CA PHE A 66 -12.48 -16.07 -21.55
C PHE A 66 -11.65 -17.31 -21.85
N THR A 67 -10.62 -17.55 -21.05
CA THR A 67 -9.77 -18.73 -21.12
C THR A 67 -9.86 -19.54 -19.83
N VAL A 68 -9.70 -20.87 -19.95
CA VAL A 68 -9.51 -21.74 -18.78
C VAL A 68 -8.04 -21.66 -18.42
N GLU A 69 -7.75 -21.10 -17.25
CA GLU A 69 -6.39 -21.03 -16.70
C GLU A 69 -6.00 -22.36 -16.04
N ASP A 70 -6.94 -22.98 -15.31
CA ASP A 70 -6.68 -24.25 -14.60
C ASP A 70 -7.95 -25.08 -14.35
N GLU A 71 -7.76 -26.38 -14.07
CA GLU A 71 -8.80 -27.32 -13.66
C GLU A 71 -8.60 -27.76 -12.21
N VAL A 72 -9.55 -27.42 -11.34
CA VAL A 72 -9.47 -27.71 -9.90
C VAL A 72 -10.29 -28.96 -9.55
N SER A 73 -9.62 -29.89 -8.89
CA SER A 73 -10.24 -31.04 -8.24
C SER A 73 -10.14 -30.89 -6.71
N GLY A 74 -11.28 -30.78 -6.02
CA GLY A 74 -11.33 -30.51 -4.58
C GLY A 74 -11.72 -29.07 -4.25
N ASP A 75 -11.07 -28.50 -3.23
CA ASP A 75 -11.32 -27.13 -2.76
C ASP A 75 -10.65 -26.08 -3.66
N TRP A 76 -11.15 -24.86 -3.62
CA TRP A 76 -10.57 -23.74 -4.37
C TRP A 76 -9.19 -23.37 -3.81
N PRO A 77 -8.26 -22.87 -4.64
CA PRO A 77 -7.01 -22.32 -4.14
C PRO A 77 -7.28 -21.15 -3.19
N GLU A 78 -6.29 -20.87 -2.34
CA GLU A 78 -6.35 -19.68 -1.49
C GLU A 78 -6.44 -18.41 -2.36
N PRO A 79 -7.31 -17.45 -2.01
CA PRO A 79 -7.39 -16.19 -2.74
C PRO A 79 -6.07 -15.43 -2.71
N ASP A 80 -5.73 -14.81 -3.83
CA ASP A 80 -4.57 -13.93 -3.93
C ASP A 80 -4.64 -12.74 -2.94
N ALA A 81 -3.49 -12.14 -2.64
CA ALA A 81 -3.38 -10.96 -1.79
C ALA A 81 -4.27 -9.80 -2.27
N SER A 82 -4.44 -9.63 -3.60
CA SER A 82 -5.34 -8.64 -4.19
C SER A 82 -6.80 -8.84 -3.76
N VAL A 83 -7.29 -10.08 -3.72
CA VAL A 83 -8.65 -10.42 -3.27
C VAL A 83 -8.80 -10.13 -1.78
N THR A 84 -7.76 -10.41 -1.00
CA THR A 84 -7.73 -10.08 0.43
C THR A 84 -7.77 -8.56 0.66
N ALA A 85 -7.01 -7.79 -0.12
CA ALA A 85 -7.02 -6.33 -0.07
C ALA A 85 -8.39 -5.74 -0.44
N ILE A 86 -9.03 -6.25 -1.49
CA ILE A 86 -10.40 -5.86 -1.89
C ILE A 86 -11.37 -6.10 -0.74
N ARG A 87 -11.39 -7.31 -0.17
CA ARG A 87 -12.29 -7.66 0.94
C ARG A 87 -12.10 -6.76 2.17
N ARG A 88 -10.86 -6.38 2.46
CA ARG A 88 -10.56 -5.45 3.58
C ARG A 88 -11.08 -4.05 3.29
N ARG A 89 -10.81 -3.53 2.09
CA ARG A 89 -11.30 -2.22 1.68
C ARG A 89 -12.82 -2.16 1.76
N ASP A 90 -13.50 -3.17 1.23
CA ASP A 90 -14.97 -3.25 1.25
C ASP A 90 -15.50 -3.34 2.68
N ALA A 91 -14.88 -4.15 3.54
CA ALA A 91 -15.24 -4.24 4.96
C ALA A 91 -14.99 -2.92 5.72
N ALA A 92 -13.91 -2.21 5.41
CA ALA A 92 -13.63 -0.90 6.01
C ALA A 92 -14.70 0.13 5.62
N PHE A 93 -15.06 0.21 4.33
CA PHE A 93 -16.16 1.06 3.88
C PHE A 93 -17.49 0.68 4.52
N GLN A 94 -17.80 -0.62 4.57
CA GLN A 94 -19.02 -1.12 5.19
C GLN A 94 -19.08 -0.79 6.68
N THR A 95 -17.95 -0.83 7.39
CA THR A 95 -17.85 -0.43 8.80
C THR A 95 -18.28 1.03 8.99
N VAL A 96 -17.76 1.94 8.15
CA VAL A 96 -18.12 3.37 8.21
C VAL A 96 -19.61 3.56 7.95
N CYS A 97 -20.18 2.88 6.95
CA CYS A 97 -21.61 2.91 6.68
C CYS A 97 -22.44 2.47 7.89
N LEU A 98 -22.08 1.35 8.52
CA LEU A 98 -22.78 0.83 9.69
C LEU A 98 -22.68 1.77 10.90
N LEU A 99 -21.54 2.42 11.12
CA LEU A 99 -21.38 3.42 12.18
C LEU A 99 -22.26 4.65 11.94
N ILE A 100 -22.34 5.14 10.71
CA ILE A 100 -23.21 6.26 10.35
C ILE A 100 -24.68 5.86 10.57
N GLU A 101 -25.08 4.66 10.17
CA GLU A 101 -26.44 4.15 10.40
C GLU A 101 -26.77 4.00 11.89
N ALA A 102 -25.85 3.44 12.68
CA ALA A 102 -26.00 3.30 14.13
C ALA A 102 -26.22 4.67 14.80
N TYR A 103 -25.42 5.67 14.39
CA TYR A 103 -25.57 7.04 14.89
C TYR A 103 -26.93 7.63 14.50
N ARG A 104 -27.34 7.51 13.23
CA ARG A 104 -28.63 8.01 12.75
C ARG A 104 -29.81 7.38 13.50
N ARG A 105 -29.81 6.06 13.68
CA ARG A 105 -30.84 5.36 14.47
C ARG A 105 -30.83 5.80 15.93
N GLY A 106 -29.66 6.05 16.50
CA GLY A 106 -29.53 6.56 17.86
C GLY A 106 -30.17 7.93 18.05
N GLU A 107 -29.94 8.85 17.11
CA GLU A 107 -30.59 10.18 17.09
C GLU A 107 -32.12 10.06 17.00
N GLU A 108 -32.64 9.20 16.11
CA GLU A 108 -34.08 8.94 15.99
C GLU A 108 -34.69 8.37 17.28
N ARG A 109 -33.89 7.64 18.08
CA ARG A 109 -34.28 7.08 19.39
C ARG A 109 -34.02 8.05 20.56
N GLY A 110 -33.77 9.32 20.29
CA GLY A 110 -33.56 10.35 21.31
C GLY A 110 -32.13 10.44 21.83
N GLY A 111 -31.14 10.13 20.99
CA GLY A 111 -29.71 10.26 21.28
C GLY A 111 -29.10 9.01 21.93
N SER A 112 -29.75 7.85 21.83
CA SER A 112 -29.27 6.60 22.42
C SER A 112 -28.97 5.56 21.35
N ILE A 113 -27.69 5.30 21.10
CA ILE A 113 -27.22 4.25 20.18
C ILE A 113 -27.43 2.87 20.82
N ASP A 114 -27.88 1.90 20.01
CA ASP A 114 -28.02 0.51 20.42
C ASP A 114 -26.68 -0.23 20.34
N TRP A 115 -26.41 -1.09 21.32
CA TRP A 115 -25.21 -1.92 21.31
C TRP A 115 -25.22 -2.92 20.15
N GLU A 116 -26.40 -3.41 19.74
CA GLU A 116 -26.49 -4.33 18.61
C GLU A 116 -26.05 -3.68 17.29
N ASP A 117 -26.37 -2.39 17.09
CA ASP A 117 -25.94 -1.63 15.91
C ASP A 117 -24.40 -1.45 15.91
N LEU A 118 -23.81 -1.20 17.08
CA LEU A 118 -22.35 -1.10 17.25
C LEU A 118 -21.64 -2.45 17.09
N ASP A 119 -22.22 -3.54 17.63
CA ASP A 119 -21.69 -4.89 17.52
C ASP A 119 -21.64 -5.37 16.07
N GLN A 120 -22.60 -4.92 15.24
CA GLN A 120 -22.57 -5.18 13.82
C GLN A 120 -21.40 -4.44 13.14
N ALA A 121 -21.24 -3.15 13.40
CA ALA A 121 -20.11 -2.37 12.87
C ALA A 121 -18.77 -2.96 13.34
N TYR A 122 -18.66 -3.35 14.61
CA TYR A 122 -17.46 -3.93 15.19
C TYR A 122 -17.07 -5.26 14.54
N ARG A 123 -18.03 -6.15 14.25
CA ARG A 123 -17.75 -7.42 13.55
C ARG A 123 -17.18 -7.18 12.16
N VAL A 124 -17.73 -6.25 11.41
CA VAL A 124 -17.21 -5.91 10.07
C VAL A 124 -15.85 -5.22 10.18
N ALA A 125 -15.65 -4.37 11.18
CA ALA A 125 -14.37 -3.75 11.48
C ALA A 125 -13.31 -4.82 11.78
N LEU A 126 -13.67 -5.86 12.52
CA LEU A 126 -12.80 -7.01 12.80
C LEU A 126 -12.40 -7.75 11.52
N GLU A 127 -13.31 -7.93 10.57
CA GLU A 127 -13.01 -8.54 9.27
C GLU A 127 -12.04 -7.67 8.45
N ALA A 128 -12.27 -6.35 8.40
CA ALA A 128 -11.33 -5.40 7.81
C ALA A 128 -9.97 -5.44 8.53
N SER A 129 -10.02 -5.72 9.83
CA SER A 129 -8.90 -5.76 10.77
C SER A 129 -8.41 -7.19 11.05
N LYS A 130 -8.69 -8.20 10.20
CA LYS A 130 -8.34 -9.59 10.54
C LYS A 130 -6.83 -9.84 10.64
N GLU A 131 -6.01 -8.89 10.21
CA GLU A 131 -4.60 -8.77 10.61
C GLU A 131 -4.35 -7.77 11.76
N ALA A 132 -5.22 -6.79 12.00
CA ALA A 132 -5.08 -5.82 13.10
C ALA A 132 -5.50 -6.30 14.50
N VAL A 133 -6.44 -7.25 14.62
CA VAL A 133 -6.89 -7.71 15.95
C VAL A 133 -6.19 -8.99 16.44
N HIS A 134 -5.44 -9.69 15.58
CA HIS A 134 -4.44 -10.65 16.06
C HIS A 134 -3.23 -9.95 16.72
N ARG A 135 -3.06 -8.63 16.51
CA ARG A 135 -1.92 -7.85 17.02
C ARG A 135 -1.98 -7.48 18.51
N ASN A 136 -3.01 -7.84 19.29
CA ASN A 136 -3.21 -7.16 20.58
C ASN A 136 -3.53 -7.95 21.86
N CYS A 137 -3.03 -9.18 22.08
CA CYS A 137 -2.83 -9.64 23.48
C CYS A 137 -1.87 -10.83 23.74
N ALA A 138 -1.12 -11.35 22.75
CA ALA A 138 -0.20 -12.48 23.01
C ALA A 138 1.16 -12.50 22.25
N GLU A 139 1.42 -11.67 21.23
CA GLU A 139 2.60 -11.84 20.33
C GLU A 139 3.79 -10.90 20.59
N LEU A 140 4.13 -10.62 21.84
CA LEU A 140 5.38 -9.94 22.22
C LEU A 140 6.68 -10.75 21.89
N ARG A 141 6.64 -11.72 20.97
CA ARG A 141 7.78 -12.62 20.67
C ARG A 141 7.92 -13.10 19.21
N LYS A 142 7.22 -12.54 18.22
CA LYS A 142 7.62 -12.78 16.81
C LYS A 142 8.69 -11.74 16.46
N ARG A 143 9.90 -12.20 16.16
CA ARG A 143 10.99 -11.38 15.61
C ARG A 143 11.02 -11.62 14.11
N CYS A 144 11.04 -10.57 13.30
CA CYS A 144 11.38 -10.69 11.89
C CYS A 144 12.74 -11.38 11.75
N VAL A 145 12.72 -12.60 11.22
CA VAL A 145 13.92 -13.44 11.08
C VAL A 145 14.72 -13.08 9.84
N ARG A 146 14.05 -12.66 8.76
CA ARG A 146 14.67 -12.34 7.47
C ARG A 146 14.08 -11.08 6.87
N LEU A 147 14.96 -10.19 6.45
CA LEU A 147 14.67 -8.92 5.81
C LEU A 147 15.65 -8.78 4.65
N ALA A 148 15.16 -8.50 3.45
CA ALA A 148 15.98 -8.21 2.28
C ALA A 148 15.68 -6.81 1.75
N ILE A 149 16.72 -6.12 1.30
CA ILE A 149 16.61 -4.84 0.61
C ILE A 149 16.92 -5.14 -0.86
N VAL A 150 15.96 -4.89 -1.74
CA VAL A 150 16.10 -5.09 -3.18
C VAL A 150 16.62 -3.80 -3.78
N ILE A 151 17.80 -3.87 -4.39
CA ILE A 151 18.46 -2.74 -5.04
C ILE A 151 18.62 -3.04 -6.53
N GLU A 152 18.11 -2.15 -7.37
CA GLU A 152 18.31 -2.19 -8.81
C GLU A 152 18.70 -0.80 -9.31
N GLY A 153 19.70 -0.73 -10.19
CA GLY A 153 20.19 0.55 -10.71
C GLY A 153 20.78 1.50 -9.67
N GLY A 154 21.12 1.02 -8.47
CA GLY A 154 21.62 1.83 -7.36
C GLY A 154 20.53 2.40 -6.45
N LEU A 155 19.26 2.15 -6.75
CA LEU A 155 18.11 2.61 -5.97
C LEU A 155 17.46 1.46 -5.21
N VAL A 156 17.00 1.73 -3.99
CA VAL A 156 16.20 0.77 -3.21
C VAL A 156 14.81 0.70 -3.84
N GLN A 157 14.51 -0.44 -4.45
CA GLN A 157 13.23 -0.70 -5.11
C GLN A 157 12.19 -1.23 -4.14
N ALA A 158 12.61 -2.04 -3.16
CA ALA A 158 11.73 -2.60 -2.15
C ALA A 158 12.50 -3.02 -0.90
N VAL A 159 11.82 -3.01 0.24
CA VAL A 159 12.27 -3.67 1.46
C VAL A 159 11.28 -4.78 1.75
N VAL A 160 11.73 -6.03 1.75
CA VAL A 160 10.84 -7.20 1.79
C VAL A 160 11.17 -8.15 2.94
N SER A 161 10.15 -8.80 3.48
CA SER A 161 10.28 -9.82 4.51
C SER A 161 9.24 -10.92 4.32
N ASN A 162 9.53 -12.14 4.81
CA ASN A 162 8.52 -13.18 4.99
C ASN A 162 7.61 -12.87 6.19
N GLN A 163 7.93 -11.85 6.99
CA GLN A 163 7.25 -11.45 8.21
C GLN A 163 7.17 -9.90 8.34
N PRO A 164 6.62 -9.19 7.34
CA PRO A 164 6.63 -7.72 7.31
C PRO A 164 5.95 -7.10 8.53
N ASP A 165 4.89 -7.74 9.05
CA ASP A 165 4.14 -7.27 10.23
C ASP A 165 4.96 -7.17 11.52
N VAL A 166 6.10 -7.87 11.61
CA VAL A 166 7.00 -7.86 12.76
C VAL A 166 8.42 -7.43 12.39
N ALA A 167 8.57 -6.86 11.19
CA ALA A 167 9.80 -6.27 10.73
C ALA A 167 10.11 -4.99 11.51
N PRO A 168 11.39 -4.71 11.82
CA PRO A 168 11.76 -3.42 12.36
C PRO A 168 11.44 -2.31 11.33
N SER A 169 11.26 -1.07 11.78
CA SER A 169 11.32 0.08 10.87
C SER A 169 12.66 0.09 10.14
N VAL A 170 12.61 0.28 8.82
CA VAL A 170 13.80 0.30 7.96
C VAL A 170 13.88 1.68 7.33
N ALA A 171 14.99 2.36 7.57
CA ALA A 171 15.32 3.61 6.89
C ALA A 171 16.56 3.40 6.03
N VAL A 172 16.51 3.90 4.80
CA VAL A 172 17.64 3.99 3.90
C VAL A 172 18.25 5.38 4.08
N ILE A 173 19.54 5.42 4.39
CA ILE A 173 20.27 6.67 4.61
C ILE A 173 21.21 6.86 3.44
N ASP A 174 20.91 7.84 2.59
CA ASP A 174 21.79 8.22 1.49
C ASP A 174 22.65 9.42 1.89
N TYR A 175 23.96 9.25 1.71
CA TYR A 175 24.95 10.29 1.95
C TYR A 175 25.28 11.08 0.69
N ASP A 176 24.85 10.59 -0.47
CA ASP A 176 24.89 11.37 -1.71
C ASP A 176 23.70 12.32 -1.72
N THR A 177 23.94 13.55 -1.26
CA THR A 177 22.91 14.58 -1.15
C THR A 177 22.91 15.54 -2.34
N ASP A 178 23.69 15.25 -3.38
CA ASP A 178 23.80 16.12 -4.55
C ASP A 178 22.46 16.15 -5.31
N GLY A 179 21.84 17.32 -5.38
CA GLY A 179 20.54 17.52 -6.03
C GLY A 179 19.33 17.55 -5.10
N PHE A 180 19.51 17.38 -3.79
CA PHE A 180 18.44 17.52 -2.78
C PHE A 180 18.48 18.86 -2.06
N GLU A 181 17.31 19.43 -1.77
CA GLU A 181 17.24 20.70 -1.06
C GLU A 181 17.61 20.53 0.42
N ALA A 182 18.13 21.60 1.01
CA ALA A 182 18.65 21.58 2.39
C ALA A 182 17.61 21.21 3.46
N GLU A 183 16.33 21.28 3.09
CA GLU A 183 15.12 21.08 3.88
C GLU A 183 14.72 19.60 3.93
N ASP A 184 14.99 18.86 2.85
CA ASP A 184 14.71 17.43 2.71
C ASP A 184 15.79 16.57 3.38
N LEU A 185 16.91 17.20 3.77
CA LEU A 185 18.05 16.55 4.39
C LEU A 185 17.94 16.53 5.91
N CYS A 186 18.04 15.34 6.47
CA CYS A 186 18.09 15.11 7.91
C CYS A 186 19.50 15.29 8.47
N HIS A 187 19.60 15.89 9.65
CA HIS A 187 20.85 15.99 10.41
C HIS A 187 21.04 14.82 11.37
N ILE A 188 21.73 13.78 10.91
CA ILE A 188 22.01 12.61 11.75
C ILE A 188 23.32 12.77 12.52
N THR A 189 23.33 12.31 13.77
CA THR A 189 24.56 12.25 14.57
C THR A 189 25.34 11.00 14.17
N GLN A 190 26.58 11.19 13.77
CA GLN A 190 27.52 10.13 13.40
C GLN A 190 28.13 9.47 14.63
N SER A 191 28.78 8.32 14.44
CA SER A 191 29.42 7.57 15.52
C SER A 191 30.54 8.35 16.23
N ASP A 192 31.15 9.33 15.56
CA ASP A 192 32.17 10.23 16.10
C ASP A 192 31.58 11.49 16.77
N GLY A 193 30.25 11.61 16.84
CA GLY A 193 29.53 12.75 17.39
C GLY A 193 29.38 13.94 16.45
N SER A 194 29.93 13.88 15.24
CA SER A 194 29.70 14.89 14.21
C SER A 194 28.27 14.83 13.67
N LYS A 195 27.84 15.90 12.99
CA LYS A 195 26.54 15.96 12.31
C LYS A 195 26.77 15.87 10.81
N ALA A 196 26.11 14.93 10.15
CA ALA A 196 26.05 14.86 8.70
C ALA A 196 24.64 15.23 8.22
N LYS A 197 24.56 15.88 7.05
CA LYS A 197 23.31 15.99 6.29
C LYS A 197 23.19 14.78 5.38
N VAL A 198 22.02 14.16 5.38
CA VAL A 198 21.73 12.94 4.62
C VAL A 198 20.27 12.94 4.20
N LEU A 199 19.96 12.24 3.12
CA LEU A 199 18.58 11.87 2.82
C LEU A 199 18.20 10.64 3.64
N VAL A 200 17.04 10.66 4.28
CA VAL A 200 16.52 9.49 5.02
C VAL A 200 15.14 9.17 4.48
N VAL A 201 15.02 8.00 3.86
CA VAL A 201 13.75 7.48 3.36
C VAL A 201 13.35 6.30 4.24
N GLU A 202 12.24 6.42 4.95
CA GLU A 202 11.63 5.28 5.63
C GLU A 202 10.88 4.43 4.60
N HIS A 203 11.19 3.14 4.55
CA HIS A 203 10.52 2.21 3.65
C HIS A 203 9.55 1.33 4.43
N CYS A 204 8.36 1.15 3.87
CA CYS A 204 7.45 0.09 4.29
C CYS A 204 8.10 -1.27 3.99
N VAL A 205 8.03 -2.19 4.95
CA VAL A 205 8.45 -3.57 4.72
C VAL A 205 7.28 -4.33 4.11
N GLU A 206 7.48 -4.83 2.91
CA GLU A 206 6.48 -5.55 2.13
C GLU A 206 6.65 -7.06 2.27
N THR A 207 5.61 -7.81 1.92
CA THR A 207 5.71 -9.27 1.84
C THR A 207 6.65 -9.65 0.69
N ALA A 208 7.63 -10.49 0.97
CA ALA A 208 8.56 -10.96 -0.05
C ALA A 208 7.85 -11.74 -1.16
N ALA A 209 8.04 -11.29 -2.40
CA ALA A 209 7.65 -12.00 -3.62
C ALA A 209 8.74 -12.96 -4.15
N ILE A 210 9.89 -13.00 -3.46
CA ILE A 210 11.03 -13.88 -3.75
C ILE A 210 11.24 -14.84 -2.58
N ASP A 211 11.82 -16.00 -2.86
CA ASP A 211 12.17 -16.94 -1.80
C ASP A 211 13.37 -16.44 -0.99
N LEU A 212 13.11 -15.90 0.20
CA LEU A 212 14.17 -15.46 1.10
C LEU A 212 14.98 -16.64 1.67
N ASP A 213 14.48 -17.88 1.68
CA ASP A 213 15.33 -19.01 2.05
C ASP A 213 16.52 -19.14 1.07
N GLU A 214 16.31 -18.96 -0.23
CA GLU A 214 17.36 -18.97 -1.25
C GLU A 214 18.37 -17.82 -1.06
N VAL A 215 17.89 -16.62 -0.73
CA VAL A 215 18.76 -15.44 -0.49
C VAL A 215 19.72 -15.66 0.68
N PHE A 216 19.29 -16.42 1.70
CA PHE A 216 20.04 -16.65 2.93
C PHE A 216 20.65 -18.06 3.02
N GLN A 217 20.66 -18.84 1.92
CA GLN A 217 21.39 -20.12 1.88
C GLN A 217 22.89 -19.86 2.00
N GLU A 218 23.57 -20.63 2.86
CA GLU A 218 25.03 -20.70 2.83
C GLU A 218 25.42 -21.29 1.48
N ALA A 219 26.22 -20.55 0.70
CA ALA A 219 26.77 -21.10 -0.54
C ALA A 219 27.56 -22.37 -0.20
N GLU A 220 27.17 -23.51 -0.77
CA GLU A 220 28.02 -24.71 -0.75
C GLU A 220 29.34 -24.35 -1.44
N SER A 221 30.38 -24.13 -0.63
CA SER A 221 31.76 -23.90 -1.07
C SER A 221 32.47 -25.19 -1.47
#